data_AF-X0UTU7-F1
#
_entry.id   AF-X0UTU7-F1
#
_cell.length_a   1.000
_cell.length_b   1.000
_cell.length_c   1.000
_cell.angle_alpha   90.00
_cell.angle_beta   90.00
_cell.angle_gamma   90.00
#
_symmetry.space_group_name_H-M   'P 1'
#
loop_
_entity.id
_entity.type
_entity.pdbx_description
1 polymer ?
#
loop_
_entity_poly.entity_id
_entity_poly.type
_entity_poly.pdbx_seq_one_letter_code
_entity_poly.pdbx_strand_id
1 'polypeptide(L)'
;IKQKLLEFNSTARTDLKNMLNVPIYVVIMDSGSKTVSISDMSSFERFVPDVGKYYIASDNGKLLAVKFSKESIESEIKIPAPVVLLACGDSVAVCAKKSGWAFADFPEGRDTLKVYGPDDMSFRSFDNVTVLNSDLVYAKGLAAWQKYRNTVYSPYTINDQLPGIVKMSADCGIMTPATSYIVLENTAQLEMLKRKEKHSLSSNQALEFDEFMESPAPPVIFLAPFVFALLLFKTRRKKSHPIAAKSPNPLIHQDKFVSN
;
A
#
# COMPACT_ATOMS: atom_id res chain seq x y z
N ILE A 1 27.32 1.55 -8.02
CA ILE A 1 26.51 1.32 -6.79
C ILE A 1 26.61 -0.17 -6.48
N LYS A 2 27.39 -0.56 -5.46
CA LYS A 2 27.44 -1.97 -5.01
C LYS A 2 26.29 -2.17 -4.03
N GLN A 3 25.16 -2.66 -4.51
CA GLN A 3 24.10 -3.13 -3.62
C GLN A 3 24.62 -4.38 -2.90
N LYS A 4 24.93 -4.25 -1.60
CA LYS A 4 25.11 -5.41 -0.73
C LYS A 4 23.71 -5.82 -0.29
N LEU A 5 23.22 -6.92 -0.84
CA LEU A 5 22.06 -7.61 -0.29
C LEU A 5 22.44 -8.05 1.14
N LEU A 6 21.77 -7.51 2.15
CA LEU A 6 21.88 -8.04 3.51
C LEU A 6 21.10 -9.34 3.54
N GLU A 7 21.77 -10.43 3.20
CA GLU A 7 21.24 -11.77 3.40
C GLU A 7 21.24 -12.02 4.92
N PHE A 8 20.06 -11.97 5.54
CA PHE A 8 19.86 -12.39 6.93
C PHE A 8 20.02 -13.91 7.01
N ASN A 9 21.25 -14.39 6.87
CA ASN A 9 21.58 -15.77 7.14
C ASN A 9 21.69 -15.96 8.66
N SER A 10 20.85 -16.85 9.18
CA SER A 10 20.76 -17.26 10.59
C SER A 10 20.02 -16.31 11.54
N THR A 11 18.70 -16.31 11.47
CA THR A 11 17.90 -16.56 12.68
C THR A 11 17.33 -17.96 12.58
N ALA A 12 17.42 -18.71 13.68
CA ALA A 12 17.13 -20.13 13.76
C ALA A 12 15.87 -20.52 12.96
N ARG A 13 15.99 -21.60 12.18
CA ARG A 13 14.83 -22.40 11.73
C ARG A 13 14.14 -22.90 13.00
N THR A 14 13.27 -22.07 13.53
CA THR A 14 12.43 -22.35 14.68
C THR A 14 11.05 -22.55 14.11
N ASP A 15 10.44 -23.67 14.45
CA ASP A 15 9.14 -24.12 13.98
C ASP A 15 8.14 -22.95 13.86
N LEU A 16 7.74 -22.65 12.61
CA LEU A 16 7.02 -21.44 12.18
C LEU A 16 5.63 -21.27 12.82
N LYS A 17 5.16 -22.25 13.60
CA LYS A 17 3.81 -22.26 14.18
C LYS A 17 3.62 -21.32 15.37
N ASN A 18 4.68 -20.86 16.04
CA ASN A 18 4.57 -20.13 17.32
C ASN A 18 5.36 -18.81 17.39
N MET A 19 5.80 -18.23 16.27
CA MET A 19 6.43 -16.91 16.34
C MET A 19 5.37 -15.82 16.53
N LEU A 20 5.51 -15.05 17.63
CA LEU A 20 4.90 -13.72 17.73
C LEU A 20 5.40 -12.91 16.53
N ASN A 21 4.52 -12.67 15.56
CA ASN A 21 4.78 -11.77 14.45
C ASN A 21 4.81 -10.33 15.00
N VAL A 22 5.96 -9.92 15.52
CA VAL A 22 6.18 -8.52 15.88
C VAL A 22 6.62 -7.80 14.61
N PRO A 23 5.92 -6.73 14.18
CA PRO A 23 6.37 -5.96 13.04
C PRO A 23 7.77 -5.39 13.32
N ILE A 24 8.74 -5.75 12.49
CA ILE A 24 10.08 -5.16 12.52
C ILE A 24 10.12 -4.07 11.45
N TYR A 25 10.26 -2.83 11.89
CA TYR A 25 10.46 -1.70 10.99
C TYR A 25 11.94 -1.60 10.65
N VAL A 26 12.27 -1.78 9.37
CA VAL A 26 13.64 -1.63 8.85
C VAL A 26 13.70 -0.36 8.02
N VAL A 27 14.48 0.63 8.49
CA VAL A 27 14.74 1.86 7.74
C VAL A 27 16.07 1.69 7.00
N ILE A 28 16.01 1.63 5.67
CA ILE A 28 17.20 1.57 4.81
C ILE A 28 17.44 2.99 4.30
N MET A 29 18.62 3.54 4.59
CA MET A 29 19.02 4.85 4.10
C MET A 29 20.24 4.74 3.21
N ASP A 30 20.29 5.57 2.16
CA ASP A 30 21.53 5.77 1.42
C ASP A 30 22.50 6.61 2.25
N SER A 31 23.78 6.24 2.18
CA SER A 31 24.93 6.96 2.75
C SER A 31 24.99 8.45 2.42
N GLY A 32 24.37 8.88 1.30
CA GLY A 32 24.28 10.28 0.89
C GLY A 32 23.08 11.07 1.46
N SER A 33 22.18 10.42 2.19
CA SER A 33 20.99 11.05 2.77
C SER A 33 21.37 12.00 3.92
N LYS A 34 21.20 13.31 3.71
CA LYS A 34 21.41 14.34 4.76
C LYS A 34 20.15 14.62 5.60
N THR A 35 19.02 14.04 5.23
CA THR A 35 17.70 14.48 5.74
C THR A 35 17.41 13.97 7.14
N VAL A 36 18.01 12.84 7.55
CA VAL A 36 17.82 12.25 8.88
C VAL A 36 19.15 11.76 9.40
N SER A 37 19.62 12.33 10.52
CA SER A 37 20.78 11.78 11.22
C SER A 37 20.38 10.47 11.89
N ILE A 38 21.11 9.38 11.60
CA ILE A 38 20.87 8.05 12.17
C ILE A 38 20.87 8.07 13.72
N SER A 39 21.55 9.05 14.30
CA SER A 39 21.66 9.24 15.75
C SER A 39 20.38 9.73 16.43
N ASP A 40 19.44 10.32 15.68
CA ASP A 40 18.22 10.91 16.24
C ASP A 40 16.97 10.37 15.54
N MET A 41 16.48 9.25 16.06
CA MET A 41 15.23 8.61 15.65
C MET A 41 14.07 8.96 16.58
N SER A 42 14.19 9.98 17.43
CA SER A 42 13.15 10.40 18.39
C SER A 42 11.79 10.62 17.72
N SER A 43 11.79 11.19 16.50
CA SER A 43 10.57 11.40 15.70
C SER A 43 9.81 10.11 15.34
N PHE A 44 10.46 8.95 15.39
CA PHE A 44 9.85 7.65 15.13
C PHE A 44 9.28 6.99 16.38
N GLU A 45 9.64 7.45 17.59
CA GLU A 45 9.15 6.91 18.87
C GLU A 45 7.62 6.90 18.93
N ARG A 46 6.98 7.94 18.39
CA ARG A 46 5.51 8.05 18.31
C ARG A 46 4.82 6.92 17.55
N PHE A 47 5.53 6.23 16.66
CA PHE A 47 4.99 5.11 15.89
C PHE A 47 5.20 3.76 16.60
N VAL A 48 6.08 3.71 17.60
CA VAL A 48 6.46 2.50 18.34
C VAL A 48 6.58 2.79 19.85
N PRO A 49 5.51 3.30 20.50
CA PRO A 49 5.57 3.76 21.90
C PRO A 49 5.97 2.66 22.90
N ASP A 50 5.75 1.40 22.54
CA ASP A 50 6.07 0.24 23.38
C ASP A 50 7.53 -0.23 23.23
N VAL A 51 8.30 0.39 22.33
CA VAL A 51 9.67 -0.01 22.00
C VAL A 51 10.66 0.99 22.58
N GLY A 52 11.32 0.65 23.69
CA GLY A 52 12.26 1.57 24.35
C GLY A 52 13.62 1.76 23.66
N LYS A 53 13.93 0.99 22.60
CA LYS A 53 15.22 1.03 21.88
C LYS A 53 15.06 0.68 20.40
N TYR A 54 15.85 1.32 19.54
CA TYR A 54 16.06 0.92 18.14
C TYR A 54 17.48 0.40 17.92
N TYR A 55 17.72 -0.26 16.79
CA TYR A 55 19.02 -0.84 16.45
C TYR A 55 19.58 -0.22 15.17
N ILE A 56 20.86 0.13 15.18
CA ILE A 56 21.60 0.60 14.01
C ILE A 56 22.56 -0.50 13.58
N ALA A 57 22.46 -0.95 12.33
CA ALA A 57 23.47 -1.83 11.75
C ALA A 57 24.71 -1.02 11.36
N SER A 58 25.86 -1.40 11.90
CA SER A 58 27.16 -0.83 11.50
C SER A 58 27.74 -1.55 10.27
N ASP A 59 28.74 -0.95 9.62
CA ASP A 59 29.36 -1.48 8.40
C ASP A 59 29.97 -2.89 8.56
N ASN A 60 30.26 -3.31 9.79
CA ASN A 60 30.76 -4.64 10.12
C ASN A 60 29.65 -5.66 10.47
N GLY A 61 28.37 -5.28 10.32
CA GLY A 61 27.22 -6.12 10.61
C GLY A 61 26.82 -6.18 12.09
N LYS A 62 27.51 -5.47 12.99
CA LYS A 62 27.10 -5.40 14.41
C LYS A 62 25.94 -4.44 14.58
N LEU A 63 24.98 -4.81 15.42
CA LEU A 63 23.85 -3.98 15.81
C LEU A 63 24.20 -3.15 17.06
N LEU A 64 24.04 -1.84 16.96
CA LEU A 64 24.15 -0.91 18.08
C LEU A 64 22.75 -0.57 18.58
N ALA A 65 22.43 -0.92 19.82
CA ALA A 65 21.18 -0.55 20.46
C ALA A 65 21.22 0.91 20.94
N VAL A 66 20.25 1.72 20.51
CA VAL A 66 20.11 3.12 20.88
C VAL A 66 18.73 3.32 21.52
N LYS A 67 18.67 4.04 22.64
CA LYS A 67 17.40 4.38 23.29
C LYS A 67 16.74 5.53 22.53
N PHE A 68 15.41 5.51 22.42
CA PHE A 68 14.70 6.74 22.08
C PHE A 68 14.94 7.78 23.19
N SER A 69 14.98 9.06 22.81
CA SER A 69 15.28 10.16 23.73
C SER A 69 14.29 10.16 24.90
N LYS A 70 14.77 10.33 26.14
CA LYS A 70 13.93 10.32 27.35
C LYS A 70 12.97 11.50 27.47
N GLU A 71 13.04 12.47 26.57
CA GLU A 71 12.07 13.56 26.54
C GLU A 71 10.80 13.02 25.89
N SER A 72 9.93 12.51 26.75
CA SER A 72 8.58 12.07 26.44
C SER A 72 7.90 13.11 25.56
N ILE A 73 7.90 12.87 24.25
CA ILE A 73 6.98 13.54 23.35
C ILE A 73 5.62 13.09 23.87
N GLU A 74 4.85 14.02 24.44
CA GLU A 74 3.44 13.81 24.75
C GLU A 74 2.82 13.31 23.45
N SER A 75 2.65 12.00 23.38
CA SER A 75 2.20 11.39 22.15
C SER A 75 0.79 11.91 21.95
N GLU A 76 0.55 12.59 20.83
CA GLU A 76 -0.82 12.91 20.37
C GLU A 76 -1.59 11.64 19.96
N ILE A 77 -1.13 10.47 20.45
CA ILE A 77 -1.86 9.21 20.41
C ILE A 77 -3.12 9.46 21.23
N LYS A 78 -4.20 9.69 20.50
CA LYS A 78 -5.55 9.69 21.04
C LYS A 78 -5.67 8.49 21.97
N ILE A 79 -6.05 8.76 23.23
CA ILE A 79 -6.33 7.74 24.24
C ILE A 79 -7.05 6.58 23.54
N PRO A 80 -6.51 5.35 23.58
CA PRO A 80 -7.06 4.25 22.83
C PRO A 80 -8.53 4.13 23.18
N ALA A 81 -9.38 4.09 22.15
CA ALA A 81 -10.80 3.92 22.35
C ALA A 81 -11.03 2.68 23.21
N PRO A 82 -12.00 2.69 24.15
CA PRO A 82 -12.26 1.55 24.99
C PRO A 82 -12.47 0.30 24.14
N VAL A 83 -11.84 -0.80 24.53
CA VAL A 83 -11.95 -2.10 23.87
C VAL A 83 -12.69 -3.08 24.77
N VAL A 84 -13.26 -4.10 24.15
CA VAL A 84 -13.82 -5.26 24.83
C VAL A 84 -12.87 -6.44 24.54
N LEU A 85 -12.48 -7.14 25.60
CA LEU A 85 -11.71 -8.38 25.49
C LEU A 85 -12.69 -9.54 25.56
N LEU A 86 -12.58 -10.43 24.59
CA LEU A 86 -13.37 -11.64 24.46
C LEU A 86 -12.43 -12.85 24.56
N ALA A 87 -12.85 -13.91 25.23
CA ALA A 87 -12.11 -15.17 25.29
C ALA A 87 -12.98 -16.32 24.78
N CYS A 88 -12.38 -17.25 24.05
CA CYS A 88 -12.99 -18.48 23.59
C CYS A 88 -11.92 -19.58 23.69
N GLY A 89 -12.12 -20.56 24.58
CA GLY A 89 -11.07 -21.52 24.95
C GLY A 89 -9.83 -20.81 25.49
N ASP A 90 -8.66 -21.13 24.92
CA ASP A 90 -7.37 -20.53 25.26
C ASP A 90 -7.04 -19.27 24.43
N SER A 91 -7.95 -18.84 23.55
CA SER A 91 -7.75 -17.68 22.68
C SER A 91 -8.44 -16.44 23.23
N VAL A 92 -7.76 -15.29 23.11
CA VAL A 92 -8.30 -13.97 23.45
C VAL A 92 -8.34 -13.11 22.18
N ALA A 93 -9.46 -12.44 21.95
CA ALA A 93 -9.66 -11.50 20.86
C ALA A 93 -10.06 -10.12 21.41
N VAL A 94 -9.67 -9.07 20.70
CA VAL A 94 -9.97 -7.68 21.06
C VAL A 94 -10.93 -7.10 20.04
N CYS A 95 -11.99 -6.44 20.50
CA CYS A 95 -12.88 -5.69 19.63
C CYS A 95 -13.13 -4.27 20.16
N ALA A 96 -13.30 -3.31 19.25
CA ALA A 96 -13.53 -1.92 19.64
C ALA A 96 -14.93 -1.76 20.24
N LYS A 97 -15.04 -1.03 21.36
CA LYS A 97 -16.34 -0.65 21.95
C LYS A 97 -16.95 0.48 21.10
N LYS A 98 -17.67 0.11 20.04
CA LYS A 98 -18.41 1.04 19.17
C LYS A 98 -19.91 0.86 19.36
N SER A 99 -20.71 1.89 19.04
CA SER A 99 -22.17 1.90 19.07
C SER A 99 -22.83 1.03 17.98
N GLY A 100 -22.15 0.00 17.51
CA GLY A 100 -22.58 -0.81 16.38
C GLY A 100 -21.84 -2.13 16.36
N TRP A 101 -21.47 -2.57 15.16
CA TRP A 101 -20.94 -3.90 14.93
C TRP A 101 -19.43 -3.88 15.12
N ALA A 102 -18.92 -4.84 15.89
CA ALA A 102 -17.50 -5.08 16.06
C ALA A 102 -17.20 -6.53 15.73
N PHE A 103 -16.04 -6.78 15.15
CA PHE A 103 -15.61 -8.10 14.73
C PHE A 103 -14.46 -8.57 15.62
N ALA A 104 -14.51 -9.83 16.02
CA ALA A 104 -13.44 -10.53 16.70
C ALA A 104 -13.27 -11.87 16.01
N ASP A 105 -12.03 -12.22 15.70
CA ASP A 105 -11.69 -13.51 15.10
C ASP A 105 -11.01 -14.37 16.16
N PHE A 106 -11.47 -15.62 16.27
CA PHE A 106 -10.83 -16.65 17.07
C PHE A 106 -10.24 -17.68 16.12
N PRO A 107 -8.96 -18.05 16.26
CA PRO A 107 -8.33 -19.02 15.38
C PRO A 107 -9.00 -20.40 15.48
N GLU A 108 -9.47 -20.77 16.67
CA GLU A 108 -10.21 -21.99 16.94
C GLU A 108 -11.21 -21.76 18.09
N GLY A 109 -12.35 -22.46 18.08
CA GLY A 109 -13.23 -22.48 19.25
C GLY A 109 -14.71 -22.76 18.95
N ARG A 110 -15.22 -23.87 19.49
CA ARG A 110 -16.66 -24.08 19.77
C ARG A 110 -16.95 -23.90 21.27
N ASP A 111 -16.04 -23.27 21.99
CA ASP A 111 -16.14 -23.09 23.43
C ASP A 111 -17.07 -21.92 23.79
N THR A 112 -17.47 -21.89 25.05
CA THR A 112 -18.29 -20.82 25.60
C THR A 112 -17.54 -19.49 25.50
N LEU A 113 -18.14 -18.52 24.80
CA LEU A 113 -17.62 -17.16 24.72
C LEU A 113 -17.64 -16.52 26.11
N LYS A 114 -16.53 -15.88 26.49
CA LYS A 114 -16.41 -15.11 27.73
C LYS A 114 -16.05 -13.66 27.43
N VAL A 115 -16.52 -12.75 28.27
CA VAL A 115 -16.21 -11.31 28.19
C VAL A 115 -15.43 -10.92 29.44
N TYR A 116 -14.39 -10.12 29.27
CA TYR A 116 -13.61 -9.59 30.38
C TYR A 116 -14.36 -8.48 31.12
N GLY A 117 -14.55 -8.67 32.43
CA GLY A 117 -15.05 -7.67 33.35
C GLY A 117 -13.89 -6.83 33.91
N PRO A 118 -13.83 -5.51 33.67
CA PRO A 118 -12.77 -4.69 34.22
C PRO A 118 -12.88 -4.51 35.74
N ASP A 119 -14.09 -4.61 36.30
CA ASP A 119 -14.36 -4.35 37.72
C ASP A 119 -13.82 -5.46 38.64
N ASP A 120 -13.88 -6.71 38.18
CA ASP A 120 -13.43 -7.90 38.91
C ASP A 120 -12.19 -8.56 38.29
N MET A 121 -11.68 -7.97 37.22
CA MET A 121 -10.52 -8.45 36.45
C MET A 121 -10.64 -9.92 36.02
N SER A 122 -11.86 -10.37 35.68
CA SER A 122 -12.13 -11.77 35.38
C SER A 122 -12.94 -11.96 34.08
N PHE A 123 -12.80 -13.13 33.45
CA PHE A 123 -13.61 -13.51 32.29
C PHE A 123 -14.91 -14.16 32.74
N ARG A 124 -16.06 -13.57 32.36
CA ARG A 124 -17.40 -14.08 32.67
C ARG A 124 -18.04 -14.70 31.43
N SER A 125 -18.85 -15.75 31.62
CA SER A 125 -19.62 -16.36 30.53
C SER A 125 -20.50 -15.30 29.85
N PHE A 126 -20.55 -15.34 28.52
CA PHE A 126 -21.45 -14.53 27.73
C PHE A 126 -22.45 -15.43 27.03
N ASP A 127 -23.64 -15.53 27.60
CA ASP A 127 -24.62 -16.55 27.20
C ASP A 127 -25.51 -16.09 26.02
N ASN A 128 -25.43 -14.82 25.64
CA ASN A 128 -26.21 -14.23 24.54
C ASN A 128 -25.51 -14.38 23.18
N VAL A 129 -25.14 -15.62 22.82
CA VAL A 129 -24.46 -15.92 21.55
C VAL A 129 -25.44 -16.57 20.57
N THR A 130 -25.71 -15.88 19.47
CA THR A 130 -26.39 -16.47 18.31
C THR A 130 -25.36 -17.12 17.41
N VAL A 131 -25.36 -18.45 17.34
CA VAL A 131 -24.50 -19.20 16.41
C VAL A 131 -25.13 -19.14 15.02
N LEU A 132 -24.39 -18.59 14.05
CA LEU A 132 -24.83 -18.55 12.66
C LEU A 132 -24.61 -19.92 12.01
N ASN A 133 -25.64 -20.44 11.33
CA ASN A 133 -25.51 -21.69 10.56
C ASN A 133 -24.50 -21.48 9.41
N SER A 134 -23.50 -22.36 9.32
CA SER A 134 -22.42 -22.34 8.32
C SER A 134 -22.91 -22.45 6.87
N ASP A 135 -24.10 -23.00 6.64
CA ASP A 135 -24.67 -23.16 5.31
C ASP A 135 -25.26 -21.87 4.75
N LEU A 136 -25.52 -20.88 5.62
CA LEU A 136 -26.05 -19.58 5.22
C LEU A 136 -25.05 -18.84 4.34
N VAL A 137 -25.57 -18.16 3.31
CA VAL A 137 -24.77 -17.35 2.37
C VAL A 137 -23.89 -16.36 3.12
N TYR A 138 -24.44 -15.68 4.13
CA TYR A 138 -23.69 -14.74 4.97
C TYR A 138 -22.58 -15.39 5.79
N ALA A 139 -22.75 -16.64 6.27
CA ALA A 139 -21.70 -17.33 6.99
C ALA A 139 -20.50 -17.66 6.07
N LYS A 140 -20.80 -18.09 4.83
CA LYS A 140 -19.78 -18.33 3.80
C LYS A 140 -19.06 -17.05 3.40
N GLY A 141 -19.80 -15.95 3.22
CA GLY A 141 -19.21 -14.63 2.96
C GLY A 141 -18.33 -14.14 4.10
N LEU A 142 -18.76 -14.33 5.36
CA LEU A 142 -17.96 -13.99 6.53
C LEU A 142 -16.65 -14.79 6.56
N ALA A 143 -16.69 -16.09 6.25
CA ALA A 143 -15.49 -16.93 6.15
C ALA A 143 -14.53 -16.43 5.06
N ALA A 144 -15.04 -15.99 3.91
CA ALA A 144 -14.22 -15.39 2.85
C ALA A 144 -13.55 -14.08 3.32
N TRP A 145 -14.29 -13.22 4.03
CA TRP A 145 -13.77 -11.99 4.63
C TRP A 145 -12.73 -12.25 5.72
N GLN A 146 -12.92 -13.24 6.58
CA GLN A 146 -11.94 -13.66 7.58
C GLN A 146 -10.64 -14.10 6.91
N LYS A 147 -10.74 -14.93 5.86
CA LYS A 147 -9.57 -15.37 5.11
C LYS A 147 -8.83 -14.20 4.45
N TYR A 148 -9.55 -13.26 3.84
CA TYR A 148 -8.93 -12.03 3.30
C TYR A 148 -8.24 -11.19 4.39
N ARG A 149 -8.90 -10.96 5.54
CA ARG A 149 -8.28 -10.21 6.64
C ARG A 149 -7.00 -10.87 7.14
N ASN A 150 -6.97 -12.20 7.21
CA ASN A 150 -5.75 -12.93 7.57
C ASN A 150 -4.61 -12.65 6.59
N THR A 151 -4.87 -12.46 5.29
CA THR A 151 -3.83 -12.04 4.34
C THR A 151 -3.34 -10.61 4.56
N VAL A 152 -4.18 -9.71 5.11
CA VAL A 152 -3.75 -8.36 5.48
C VAL A 152 -2.77 -8.40 6.65
N TYR A 153 -3.03 -9.27 7.64
CA TYR A 153 -2.14 -9.45 8.80
C TYR A 153 -0.92 -10.33 8.50
N SER A 154 -1.03 -11.24 7.53
CA SER A 154 0.04 -12.14 7.08
C SER A 154 0.25 -12.04 5.56
N PRO A 155 0.85 -10.95 5.06
CA PRO A 155 0.96 -10.67 3.62
C PRO A 155 1.67 -11.77 2.83
N TYR A 156 2.59 -12.51 3.47
CA TYR A 156 3.29 -13.63 2.82
C TYR A 156 2.36 -14.78 2.39
N THR A 157 1.16 -14.86 2.96
CA THR A 157 0.15 -15.89 2.63
C THR A 157 -0.75 -15.52 1.47
N ILE A 158 -0.67 -14.27 0.96
CA ILE A 158 -1.65 -13.77 -0.01
C ILE A 158 -1.69 -14.60 -1.29
N ASN A 159 -0.53 -14.94 -1.87
CA ASN A 159 -0.44 -15.70 -3.12
C ASN A 159 -1.08 -17.09 -2.99
N ASP A 160 -0.89 -17.75 -1.83
CA ASP A 160 -1.43 -19.08 -1.58
C ASP A 160 -2.94 -19.05 -1.28
N GLN A 161 -3.40 -17.99 -0.62
CA GLN A 161 -4.78 -17.90 -0.15
C GLN A 161 -5.74 -17.25 -1.15
N LEU A 162 -5.23 -16.39 -2.04
CA LEU A 162 -6.02 -15.59 -2.98
C LEU A 162 -6.92 -16.44 -3.89
N PRO A 163 -6.46 -17.53 -4.56
CA PRO A 163 -7.35 -18.37 -5.36
C PRO A 163 -8.51 -18.95 -4.56
N GLY A 164 -8.26 -19.29 -3.29
CA GLY A 164 -9.29 -19.78 -2.38
C GLY A 164 -10.30 -18.70 -1.99
N ILE A 165 -9.85 -17.47 -1.75
CA ILE A 165 -10.71 -16.32 -1.43
C ILE A 165 -11.61 -15.98 -2.61
N VAL A 166 -11.04 -15.91 -3.82
CA VAL A 166 -11.79 -15.64 -5.06
C VAL A 166 -12.86 -16.72 -5.29
N LYS A 167 -12.49 -17.99 -5.15
CA LYS A 167 -13.46 -19.10 -5.26
C LYS A 167 -14.58 -19.00 -4.22
N MET A 168 -14.24 -18.77 -2.94
CA MET A 168 -15.24 -18.63 -1.88
C MET A 168 -16.20 -17.47 -2.15
N SER A 169 -15.67 -16.32 -2.59
CA SER A 169 -16.47 -15.15 -2.95
C SER A 169 -17.40 -15.42 -4.14
N ALA A 170 -16.90 -16.09 -5.18
CA ALA A 170 -17.71 -16.50 -6.33
C ALA A 170 -18.82 -17.48 -5.95
N ASP A 171 -18.52 -18.48 -5.11
CA ASP A 171 -19.47 -19.51 -4.68
C ASP A 171 -20.59 -18.94 -3.79
N CYS A 172 -20.29 -17.97 -2.93
CA CYS A 172 -21.28 -17.36 -2.04
C CYS A 172 -21.94 -16.10 -2.60
N GLY A 173 -21.42 -15.52 -3.68
CA GLY A 173 -21.93 -14.27 -4.24
C GLY A 173 -21.75 -13.05 -3.33
N ILE A 174 -20.81 -13.09 -2.38
CA ILE A 174 -20.45 -11.96 -1.52
C ILE A 174 -19.05 -11.50 -1.90
N MET A 175 -18.92 -10.22 -2.23
CA MET A 175 -17.64 -9.62 -2.57
C MET A 175 -16.73 -9.51 -1.35
N THR A 176 -15.46 -9.83 -1.57
CA THR A 176 -14.33 -9.43 -0.74
C THR A 176 -13.53 -8.33 -1.46
N PRO A 177 -12.60 -7.62 -0.79
CA PRO A 177 -11.76 -6.63 -1.47
C PRO A 177 -10.86 -7.22 -2.58
N ALA A 178 -10.71 -8.55 -2.62
CA ALA A 178 -10.00 -9.27 -3.67
C ALA A 178 -10.87 -9.59 -4.92
N THR A 179 -12.14 -9.22 -4.92
CA THR A 179 -13.10 -9.58 -5.98
C THR A 179 -13.97 -8.40 -6.36
N SER A 180 -14.51 -8.38 -7.58
CA SER A 180 -15.43 -7.36 -8.05
C SER A 180 -16.55 -7.96 -8.91
N TYR A 181 -17.71 -7.29 -8.94
CA TYR A 181 -18.76 -7.61 -9.90
C TYR A 181 -18.59 -6.79 -11.17
N ILE A 182 -18.52 -7.48 -12.30
CA ILE A 182 -18.45 -6.87 -13.63
C ILE A 182 -19.68 -7.36 -14.40
N VAL A 183 -20.52 -6.43 -14.84
CA VAL A 183 -21.65 -6.72 -15.73
C VAL A 183 -21.14 -6.72 -17.17
N LEU A 184 -21.40 -7.81 -17.90
CA LEU A 184 -20.94 -7.98 -19.28
C LEU A 184 -22.14 -8.19 -20.20
N GLU A 185 -22.09 -7.57 -21.37
CA GLU A 185 -23.12 -7.71 -22.40
C GLU A 185 -22.80 -8.84 -23.39
N ASN A 186 -21.53 -9.21 -23.53
CA ASN A 186 -21.05 -10.16 -24.55
C ASN A 186 -20.24 -11.31 -23.94
N THR A 187 -20.49 -12.54 -24.41
CA THR A 187 -19.78 -13.77 -24.03
C THR A 187 -18.27 -13.73 -24.35
N ALA A 188 -17.87 -13.04 -25.42
CA ALA A 188 -16.45 -12.89 -25.76
C ALA A 188 -15.67 -12.10 -24.69
N GLN A 189 -16.31 -11.12 -24.06
CA GLN A 189 -15.69 -10.35 -22.97
C GLN A 189 -15.49 -11.21 -21.72
N LEU A 190 -16.46 -12.11 -21.43
CA LEU A 190 -16.37 -13.05 -20.31
C LEU A 190 -15.19 -14.00 -20.46
N GLU A 191 -14.99 -14.57 -21.66
CA GLU A 191 -13.85 -15.46 -21.90
C GLU A 191 -12.50 -14.76 -21.75
N MET A 192 -12.40 -13.52 -22.22
CA MET A 192 -11.19 -12.71 -22.05
C MET A 192 -10.89 -12.46 -20.57
N LEU A 193 -11.91 -12.11 -19.77
CA LEU A 193 -11.74 -11.89 -18.34
C LEU A 193 -11.32 -13.15 -17.59
N LYS A 194 -11.93 -14.31 -17.90
CA LYS A 194 -11.52 -15.60 -17.31
C LYS A 194 -10.05 -15.96 -17.60
N ARG A 195 -9.55 -15.63 -18.80
CA ARG A 195 -8.14 -15.82 -19.14
C ARG A 195 -7.23 -14.90 -18.31
N LYS A 196 -7.61 -13.63 -18.13
CA LYS A 196 -6.87 -12.66 -17.30
C LYS A 196 -6.87 -13.04 -15.82
N GLU A 197 -8.01 -13.49 -15.30
CA GLU A 197 -8.14 -13.99 -13.94
C GLU A 197 -7.18 -15.16 -13.70
N LYS A 198 -7.20 -16.17 -14.58
CA LYS A 198 -6.28 -17.32 -14.50
C LYS A 198 -4.81 -16.89 -14.54
N HIS A 199 -4.47 -15.92 -15.40
CA HIS A 199 -3.12 -15.38 -15.48
C HIS A 199 -2.70 -14.67 -14.19
N SER A 200 -3.56 -13.79 -13.67
CA SER A 200 -3.33 -13.03 -12.43
C SER A 200 -3.18 -13.96 -11.22
N LEU A 201 -4.04 -14.98 -11.10
CA LEU A 201 -3.94 -15.97 -10.01
C LEU A 201 -2.69 -16.87 -10.10
N SER A 202 -2.08 -16.98 -11.28
CA SER A 202 -0.82 -17.71 -11.47
C SER A 202 0.43 -16.84 -11.35
N SER A 203 0.27 -15.51 -11.32
CA SER A 203 1.38 -14.55 -11.21
C SER A 203 1.75 -14.34 -9.73
N ASN A 204 3.04 -14.24 -9.44
CA ASN A 204 3.51 -13.89 -8.10
C ASN A 204 3.35 -12.37 -7.91
N GLN A 205 2.28 -11.93 -7.25
CA GLN A 205 1.99 -10.51 -6.99
C GLN A 205 3.13 -9.76 -6.28
N ALA A 206 4.01 -10.46 -5.54
CA ALA A 206 5.15 -9.85 -4.86
C ALA A 206 6.21 -9.25 -5.80
N LEU A 207 6.13 -9.51 -7.11
CA LEU A 207 7.08 -9.02 -8.11
C LEU A 207 6.46 -8.05 -9.12
N GLU A 208 5.14 -7.82 -9.09
CA GLU A 208 4.47 -6.81 -9.94
C GLU A 208 4.48 -5.44 -9.24
N PHE A 209 5.68 -4.93 -8.98
CA PHE A 209 5.86 -3.48 -8.92
C PHE A 209 6.08 -3.01 -10.36
N ASP A 210 5.25 -2.08 -10.85
CA ASP A 210 5.41 -1.27 -12.07
C ASP A 210 4.69 -1.59 -13.42
N GLU A 211 3.71 -2.49 -13.53
CA GLU A 211 2.95 -2.55 -14.80
C GLU A 211 1.97 -1.36 -15.04
N PHE A 212 1.84 -0.42 -14.08
CA PHE A 212 1.06 0.81 -14.25
C PHE A 212 1.89 2.05 -14.64
N MET A 213 3.21 1.94 -14.80
CA MET A 213 4.07 3.08 -15.14
C MET A 213 5.08 2.78 -16.25
N GLU A 214 4.62 2.26 -17.38
CA GLU A 214 5.30 2.50 -18.66
C GLU A 214 4.29 2.34 -19.79
N SER A 215 3.48 3.38 -20.00
CA SER A 215 2.93 3.61 -21.34
C SER A 215 4.16 3.72 -22.25
N PRO A 216 4.40 2.82 -23.22
CA PRO A 216 5.60 2.88 -24.04
C PRO A 216 5.59 4.23 -24.74
N ALA A 217 6.40 5.16 -24.24
CA ALA A 217 6.61 6.44 -24.89
C ALA A 217 7.01 6.09 -26.33
N PRO A 218 6.31 6.62 -27.35
CA PRO A 218 6.60 6.26 -28.73
C PRO A 218 8.10 6.49 -28.95
N PRO A 219 8.84 5.48 -29.46
CA PRO A 219 10.28 5.57 -29.50
C PRO A 219 10.68 6.83 -30.27
N VAL A 220 11.60 7.60 -29.72
CA VAL A 220 12.07 8.92 -30.23
C VAL A 220 12.48 8.86 -31.72
N ILE A 221 12.75 7.65 -32.23
CA ILE A 221 12.95 7.32 -33.65
C ILE A 221 11.78 7.81 -34.53
N PHE A 222 10.53 7.75 -34.07
CA PHE A 222 9.38 8.28 -34.83
C PHE A 222 9.34 9.82 -34.88
N LEU A 223 10.00 10.51 -33.95
CA LEU A 223 10.13 11.98 -33.95
C LEU A 223 11.27 12.48 -34.86
N ALA A 224 12.27 11.63 -35.14
CA ALA A 224 13.42 11.96 -35.98
C ALA A 224 13.06 12.50 -37.39
N PRO A 225 12.13 11.91 -38.17
CA PRO A 225 11.78 12.45 -39.49
C PRO A 225 11.12 13.82 -39.41
N PHE A 226 10.37 14.10 -38.34
CA PHE A 226 9.69 15.39 -38.15
C PHE A 226 10.69 16.51 -37.85
N VAL A 227 11.68 16.25 -36.99
CA VAL A 227 12.78 17.19 -36.69
C VAL A 227 13.65 17.42 -37.93
N PHE A 228 13.96 16.35 -38.68
CA PHE A 228 14.74 16.46 -39.91
C PHE A 228 14.03 17.29 -40.99
N ALA A 229 12.71 17.07 -41.18
CA ALA A 229 11.91 17.89 -42.07
C ALA A 229 11.91 19.38 -41.66
N LEU A 230 11.77 19.67 -40.36
CA LEU A 230 11.80 21.05 -39.83
C LEU A 230 13.14 21.74 -40.11
N LEU A 231 14.26 21.04 -39.94
CA LEU A 231 15.61 21.57 -40.23
C LEU A 231 15.82 21.83 -41.74
N LEU A 232 15.32 20.97 -42.62
CA LEU A 232 15.37 21.17 -44.07
C LEU A 232 14.51 22.36 -44.52
N PHE A 233 13.32 22.53 -43.93
CA PHE A 233 12.47 23.68 -44.24
C PHE A 233 13.08 25.02 -43.78
N LYS A 234 13.79 25.03 -42.65
CA LYS A 234 14.42 26.25 -42.11
C LYS A 234 15.63 26.70 -42.94
N THR A 235 16.38 25.77 -43.52
CA THR A 235 17.57 26.07 -44.34
C THR A 235 17.21 26.52 -45.76
N ARG A 236 16.06 26.10 -46.30
CA ARG A 236 15.58 26.56 -47.62
C ARG A 236 15.06 28.00 -47.65
N ARG A 237 14.65 28.56 -46.50
CA ARG A 237 14.16 29.96 -46.42
C ARG A 237 15.24 31.05 -46.48
N LYS A 238 16.53 30.71 -46.54
CA LYS A 238 17.63 31.71 -46.48
C LYS A 238 18.30 32.04 -47.82
N LYS A 239 17.78 31.61 -48.98
CA LYS A 239 18.38 31.96 -50.30
C LYS A 239 17.36 32.26 -51.40
N SER A 240 16.79 33.47 -51.39
CA SER A 240 16.23 34.21 -52.54
C SER A 240 15.64 35.52 -52.00
N HIS A 241 16.00 36.75 -52.35
CA HIS A 241 16.92 37.34 -53.32
C HIS A 241 17.21 38.81 -52.87
N PRO A 242 18.30 39.44 -53.34
CA PRO A 242 18.72 40.78 -52.95
C PRO A 242 18.48 41.88 -54.02
N ILE A 243 18.49 43.15 -53.57
CA ILE A 243 18.85 44.43 -54.26
C ILE A 243 17.88 45.02 -55.31
N ALA A 244 17.37 46.24 -55.06
CA ALA A 244 17.78 47.48 -55.77
C ALA A 244 16.82 48.67 -55.52
N ALA A 245 17.40 49.85 -55.42
CA ALA A 245 16.83 51.12 -54.98
C ALA A 245 16.06 51.90 -56.07
N LYS A 246 15.11 52.77 -55.65
CA LYS A 246 14.96 54.16 -56.13
C LYS A 246 14.05 54.98 -55.22
N SER A 247 14.54 56.13 -54.74
CA SER A 247 13.78 57.21 -54.07
C SER A 247 13.14 58.16 -55.11
N PRO A 248 12.59 59.35 -54.79
CA PRO A 248 12.22 59.98 -53.50
C PRO A 248 10.82 60.66 -53.50
N ASN A 249 10.53 61.33 -52.36
CA ASN A 249 9.89 62.66 -52.27
C ASN A 249 8.35 62.74 -52.06
N PRO A 250 7.83 63.86 -51.51
CA PRO A 250 7.87 64.19 -50.08
C PRO A 250 6.51 64.74 -49.55
N LEU A 251 6.56 65.29 -48.33
CA LEU A 251 5.79 66.43 -47.80
C LEU A 251 4.45 66.18 -47.07
N ILE A 252 4.41 66.78 -45.87
CA ILE A 252 3.27 67.46 -45.21
C ILE A 252 2.27 66.50 -44.50
N HIS A 253 1.85 66.66 -43.25
CA HIS A 253 1.50 67.85 -42.48
C HIS A 253 1.78 67.65 -40.97
N GLN A 254 2.29 68.70 -40.32
CA GLN A 254 2.14 68.92 -38.87
C GLN A 254 0.71 69.40 -38.57
N ASP A 255 0.17 69.01 -37.40
CA ASP A 255 -0.71 69.79 -36.51
C ASP A 255 -0.77 69.03 -35.16
N LYS A 256 -0.18 69.52 -34.05
CA LYS A 256 -0.68 70.52 -33.08
C LYS A 256 -2.13 70.30 -32.64
N PHE A 257 -2.34 69.94 -31.36
CA PHE A 257 -3.38 70.41 -30.42
C PHE A 257 -3.04 69.74 -29.06
N VAL A 258 -2.41 70.43 -28.11
CA VAL A 258 -2.95 71.38 -27.10
C VAL A 258 -3.94 70.74 -26.11
N SER A 259 -3.59 70.98 -24.85
CA SER A 259 -4.21 70.69 -23.55
C SER A 259 -5.72 70.84 -23.44
N ASN A 260 -6.31 70.05 -22.53
CA ASN A 260 -6.87 70.55 -21.26
C ASN A 260 -6.76 69.46 -20.19
#